data_AF-A0AAV6C273-F1
#
_entry.id   AF-A0AAV6C273-F1
#
_cell.length_a   1.000
_cell.length_b   1.000
_cell.length_c   1.000
_cell.angle_alpha   90.00
_cell.angle_beta   90.00
_cell.angle_gamma   90.00
#
_symmetry.space_group_name_H-M   'P 1'
#
loop_
_entity.id
_entity.type
_entity.pdbx_description
1 polymer ?
#
loop_
_entity_poly.entity_id
_entity_poly.type
_entity_poly.pdbx_seq_one_letter_code
_entity_poly.pdbx_strand_id
1 'polypeptide(L)'
;MTARARQNIGCLALLLPLAAVLCACSSPPPAPKNNAHGSVSNVRVTGEAQLINGEMDWGELVTFDLVNTGERGMLHITVVLSTSEGQWTRTQDLEFGAQESRTLSYFFQEPTINVTNVQARVSAEP
;
A
#
# COMPACT_ATOMS: atom_id res chain seq x y z
N MET A 1 -72.85 12.36 -44.48
CA MET A 1 -71.83 13.30 -45.00
C MET A 1 -70.51 12.56 -45.07
N THR A 2 -70.19 12.01 -46.24
CA THR A 2 -69.00 11.18 -46.49
C THR A 2 -68.08 11.99 -47.39
N ALA A 3 -66.92 12.40 -46.86
CA ALA A 3 -65.91 13.15 -47.59
C ALA A 3 -64.62 12.32 -47.76
N ARG A 4 -64.13 12.36 -49.00
CA ARG A 4 -62.94 11.76 -49.62
C ARG A 4 -61.62 12.04 -48.89
N ALA A 5 -60.61 11.19 -49.14
CA ALA A 5 -59.30 11.56 -49.75
C ALA A 5 -58.33 10.35 -49.76
N ARG A 6 -57.91 9.85 -50.95
CA ARG A 6 -56.59 10.03 -51.62
C ARG A 6 -55.47 9.14 -51.05
N GLN A 7 -55.00 8.14 -51.81
CA GLN A 7 -53.97 8.14 -52.88
C GLN A 7 -52.55 7.80 -52.37
N ASN A 8 -52.02 6.71 -52.93
CA ASN A 8 -50.61 6.30 -53.09
C ASN A 8 -49.55 7.41 -53.01
N ILE A 9 -48.38 7.08 -52.45
CA ILE A 9 -47.03 7.11 -53.08
C ILE A 9 -45.94 6.92 -51.99
N GLY A 10 -44.89 6.15 -52.32
CA GLY A 10 -43.53 6.30 -51.77
C GLY A 10 -43.18 5.31 -50.66
N CYS A 11 -42.42 4.24 -50.92
CA CYS A 11 -40.96 4.27 -51.09
C CYS A 11 -40.25 4.98 -49.93
N LEU A 12 -39.71 4.24 -48.96
CA LEU A 12 -38.31 4.41 -48.54
C LEU A 12 -37.89 3.36 -47.50
N ALA A 13 -36.85 2.62 -47.87
CA ALA A 13 -35.75 2.13 -47.04
C ALA A 13 -36.01 1.88 -45.55
N LEU A 14 -36.17 0.59 -45.26
CA LEU A 14 -35.81 -0.05 -44.01
C LEU A 14 -34.29 0.14 -43.77
N LEU A 15 -33.88 1.00 -42.83
CA LEU A 15 -32.50 1.05 -42.32
C LEU A 15 -32.52 1.53 -40.87
N LEU A 16 -32.36 0.57 -39.96
CA LEU A 16 -32.14 0.77 -38.53
C LEU A 16 -30.87 1.58 -38.29
N PRO A 17 -30.88 2.66 -37.48
CA PRO A 17 -29.64 3.17 -36.93
C PRO A 17 -29.24 2.26 -35.76
N LEU A 18 -28.16 1.53 -36.00
CA LEU A 18 -27.36 0.80 -35.02
C LEU A 18 -26.97 1.76 -33.89
N ALA A 19 -27.53 1.55 -32.69
CA ALA A 19 -27.14 2.28 -31.49
C ALA A 19 -25.71 1.85 -31.10
N ALA A 20 -24.72 2.62 -31.56
CA ALA A 20 -23.35 2.54 -31.07
C ALA A 20 -23.33 3.07 -29.63
N VAL A 21 -23.50 2.17 -28.66
CA VAL A 21 -23.19 2.43 -27.26
C VAL A 21 -21.68 2.61 -27.18
N LEU A 22 -21.25 3.88 -27.16
CA LEU A 22 -19.89 4.27 -26.82
C LEU A 22 -19.58 3.73 -25.42
N CYS A 23 -18.84 2.63 -25.37
CA CYS A 23 -18.06 2.24 -24.19
C CYS A 23 -17.08 3.37 -23.90
N ALA A 24 -17.52 4.37 -23.13
CA ALA A 24 -16.62 5.29 -22.48
C ALA A 24 -15.80 4.48 -21.48
N CYS A 25 -14.60 4.06 -21.89
CA CYS A 25 -13.55 3.64 -20.97
C CYS A 25 -13.17 4.86 -20.13
N SER A 26 -13.93 5.14 -19.07
CA SER A 26 -13.48 6.06 -18.03
C SER A 26 -12.32 5.39 -17.33
N SER A 27 -11.11 5.64 -17.83
CA SER A 27 -9.88 5.29 -17.13
C SER A 27 -9.99 5.85 -15.71
N PRO A 28 -9.72 5.04 -14.67
CA PRO A 28 -9.77 5.52 -13.29
C PRO A 28 -8.85 6.73 -13.15
N PRO A 29 -9.26 7.77 -12.39
CA PRO A 29 -8.42 8.93 -12.15
C PRO A 29 -7.07 8.48 -11.57
N PRO A 30 -5.97 9.17 -11.91
CA PRO A 30 -4.66 8.85 -11.36
C PRO A 30 -4.74 8.88 -9.83
N ALA A 31 -4.12 7.89 -9.19
CA ALA A 31 -4.04 7.83 -7.73
C ALA A 31 -3.48 9.15 -7.18
N PRO A 32 -3.96 9.62 -6.01
CA PRO A 32 -3.41 10.81 -5.37
C PRO A 32 -1.89 10.67 -5.24
N LYS A 33 -1.15 11.70 -5.66
CA LYS A 33 0.31 11.70 -5.67
C LYS A 33 0.82 11.74 -4.23
N ASN A 34 1.43 10.67 -3.74
CA ASN A 34 2.12 10.65 -2.46
C ASN A 34 3.57 11.11 -2.65
N ASN A 35 3.90 12.32 -2.16
CA ASN A 35 5.26 12.88 -2.22
C ASN A 35 6.02 12.70 -0.89
N ALA A 36 5.58 11.79 -0.02
CA ALA A 36 6.33 11.42 1.17
C ALA A 36 7.66 10.74 0.79
N HIS A 37 8.69 10.92 1.59
CA HIS A 37 9.98 10.26 1.38
C HIS A 37 10.60 9.90 2.72
N GLY A 38 10.73 8.61 2.99
CA GLY A 38 11.28 8.11 4.25
C GLY A 38 12.81 8.02 4.21
N SER A 39 13.48 8.66 5.16
CA SER A 39 14.91 8.47 5.43
C SER A 39 15.08 7.69 6.72
N VAL A 40 15.64 6.48 6.62
CA VAL A 40 15.89 5.58 7.75
C VAL A 40 17.32 5.73 8.25
N SER A 41 17.50 5.74 9.56
CA SER A 41 18.83 5.76 10.19
C SER A 41 18.83 5.00 11.53
N ASN A 42 20.02 4.82 12.11
CA ASN A 42 20.20 4.24 13.44
C ASN A 42 19.55 2.86 13.64
N VAL A 43 19.53 2.02 12.61
CA VAL A 43 18.98 0.65 12.71
C VAL A 43 19.80 -0.17 13.71
N ARG A 44 19.12 -0.71 14.71
CA ARG A 44 19.69 -1.56 15.77
C ARG A 44 18.81 -2.79 15.95
N VAL A 45 19.45 -3.88 16.36
CA VAL A 45 18.77 -5.13 16.73
C VAL A 45 19.20 -5.52 18.12
N THR A 46 18.24 -5.83 18.97
CA THR A 46 18.48 -6.28 20.35
C THR A 46 17.63 -7.51 20.64
N GLY A 47 18.26 -8.59 21.09
CA GLY A 47 17.55 -9.75 21.62
C GLY A 47 17.02 -9.47 23.01
N GLU A 48 15.71 -9.61 23.22
CA GLU A 48 15.06 -9.39 24.51
C GLU A 48 13.78 -10.19 24.67
N ALA A 49 13.31 -10.32 25.91
CA ALA A 49 12.02 -10.93 26.21
C ALA A 49 10.93 -9.85 26.28
N GLN A 50 9.81 -10.06 25.61
CA GLN A 50 8.63 -9.17 25.66
C GLN A 50 7.38 -9.93 26.12
N LEU A 51 6.47 -9.21 26.78
CA LEU A 51 5.17 -9.74 27.19
C LEU A 51 4.19 -9.63 26.02
N ILE A 52 3.77 -10.77 25.47
CA ILE A 52 2.87 -10.85 24.32
C ILE A 52 1.69 -11.73 24.70
N ASN A 53 0.47 -11.18 24.60
CA ASN A 53 -0.77 -11.87 24.98
C ASN A 53 -0.76 -12.43 26.41
N GLY A 54 0.00 -11.81 27.32
CA GLY A 54 0.11 -12.23 28.72
C GLY A 54 1.19 -13.27 29.00
N GLU A 55 1.94 -13.71 27.99
CA GLU A 55 3.05 -14.65 28.14
C GLU A 55 4.38 -13.98 27.78
N MET A 56 5.45 -14.35 28.49
CA MET A 56 6.79 -13.88 28.16
C MET A 56 7.33 -14.68 26.98
N ASP A 57 7.71 -13.97 25.92
CA ASP A 57 8.28 -14.56 24.71
C ASP A 57 9.63 -13.91 24.41
N TRP A 58 10.59 -14.70 23.91
CA TRP A 58 11.90 -14.21 23.53
C TRP A 58 11.92 -13.90 22.03
N GLY A 59 12.61 -12.84 21.64
CA GLY A 59 12.74 -12.50 20.23
C GLY A 59 13.73 -11.38 19.98
N GLU A 60 13.68 -10.85 18.77
CA GLU A 60 14.55 -9.77 18.32
C GLU A 60 13.73 -8.48 18.13
N LEU A 61 14.16 -7.40 18.79
CA LEU A 61 13.61 -6.07 18.62
C LEU A 61 14.45 -5.28 17.62
N VAL A 62 13.87 -4.96 16.46
CA VAL A 62 14.48 -4.03 15.50
C VAL A 62 14.00 -2.62 15.82
N THR A 63 14.92 -1.71 16.14
CA THR A 63 14.64 -0.29 16.41
C THR A 63 15.38 0.59 15.42
N PHE A 64 14.73 1.65 14.93
CA PHE A 64 15.33 2.61 14.00
C PHE A 64 14.66 3.98 14.09
N ASP A 65 15.35 5.00 13.58
CA ASP A 65 14.80 6.34 13.43
C ASP A 65 14.34 6.54 11.98
N LEU A 66 13.13 7.06 11.80
CA LEU A 66 12.53 7.37 10.51
C LEU A 66 12.12 8.84 10.46
N VAL A 67 12.59 9.54 9.43
CA VAL A 67 12.20 10.93 9.13
C VAL A 67 11.51 10.97 7.78
N ASN A 68 10.36 11.65 7.70
CA ASN A 68 9.77 12.00 6.41
C ASN A 68 10.40 13.29 5.87
N THR A 69 11.31 13.18 4.90
CA THR A 69 11.97 14.35 4.29
C THR A 69 11.15 14.97 3.15
N GLY A 70 10.02 14.36 2.78
CA GLY A 70 9.11 14.84 1.73
C GLY A 70 7.94 15.67 2.27
N GLU A 71 6.85 15.67 1.52
CA GLU A 71 5.57 16.25 1.96
C GLU A 71 4.86 15.33 2.95
N ARG A 72 3.85 15.85 3.65
CA ARG A 72 2.97 15.01 4.47
C ARG A 72 2.36 13.90 3.62
N GLY A 73 2.38 12.67 4.11
CA GLY A 73 1.81 11.54 3.41
C GLY A 73 1.98 10.22 4.16
N MET A 74 1.57 9.14 3.52
CA MET A 74 1.76 7.79 4.03
C MET A 74 3.17 7.32 3.72
N LEU A 75 3.78 6.56 4.62
CA LEU A 75 4.99 5.79 4.35
C LEU A 75 4.68 4.32 4.58
N HIS A 76 4.90 3.50 3.56
CA HIS A 76 4.93 2.05 3.62
C HIS A 76 6.29 1.61 4.15
N ILE A 77 6.31 1.17 5.41
CA ILE A 77 7.52 0.75 6.10
C ILE A 77 7.64 -0.76 5.97
N THR A 78 8.81 -1.24 5.52
CA THR A 78 9.16 -2.66 5.50
C THR A 78 10.38 -2.91 6.37
N VAL A 79 10.25 -3.81 7.34
CA VAL A 79 11.33 -4.25 8.23
C VAL A 79 11.60 -5.72 7.98
N VAL A 80 12.83 -6.03 7.58
CA VAL A 80 13.29 -7.39 7.33
C VAL A 80 14.34 -7.77 8.37
N LEU A 81 14.09 -8.84 9.11
CA LEU A 81 15.04 -9.48 10.01
C LEU A 81 15.57 -10.75 9.32
N SER A 82 16.89 -10.89 9.22
CA SER A 82 17.56 -12.06 8.62
C SER A 82 18.53 -12.68 9.62
N THR A 83 18.56 -14.00 9.71
CA THR A 83 19.37 -14.73 10.68
C THR A 83 19.82 -16.09 10.14
N SER A 84 20.55 -16.86 10.94
CA SER A 84 20.90 -18.26 10.62
C SER A 84 19.69 -19.19 10.52
N GLU A 85 18.55 -18.82 11.10
CA GLU A 85 17.33 -19.66 11.16
C GLU A 85 16.31 -19.29 10.07
N GLY A 86 16.44 -18.13 9.45
CA GLY A 86 15.53 -17.70 8.40
C GLY A 86 15.47 -16.19 8.22
N GLN A 87 14.38 -15.75 7.60
CA GLN A 87 14.12 -14.35 7.34
C GLN A 87 12.63 -14.05 7.59
N TRP A 88 12.36 -12.97 8.31
CA TRP A 88 11.02 -12.50 8.63
C TRP A 88 10.83 -11.07 8.15
N THR A 89 9.61 -10.75 7.72
CA THR A 89 9.26 -9.42 7.22
C THR A 89 8.03 -8.91 7.95
N ARG A 90 8.09 -7.65 8.38
CA ARG A 90 6.94 -6.88 8.91
C ARG A 90 6.75 -5.66 8.04
N THR A 91 5.48 -5.33 7.77
CA THR A 91 5.11 -4.14 7.01
C THR A 91 4.07 -3.33 7.77
N GLN A 92 4.13 -2.01 7.64
CA GLN A 92 3.13 -1.11 8.23
C GLN A 92 3.05 0.19 7.45
N ASP A 93 1.83 0.67 7.21
CA ASP A 93 1.59 2.00 6.67
C ASP A 93 1.41 3.00 7.82
N LEU A 94 2.18 4.08 7.82
CA LEU A 94 2.07 5.15 8.82
C LEU A 94 2.00 6.51 8.14
N GLU A 95 1.09 7.36 8.61
CA GLU A 95 1.06 8.76 8.19
C GLU A 95 2.16 9.54 8.95
N PHE A 96 2.95 10.31 8.19
CA PHE A 96 3.94 11.24 8.71
C PHE A 96 3.66 12.64 8.17
N GLY A 97 3.76 13.64 9.04
CA GLY A 97 3.91 15.04 8.66
C GLY A 97 5.21 15.30 7.90
N ALA A 98 5.30 16.45 7.24
CA ALA A 98 6.54 16.88 6.61
C ALA A 98 7.60 17.15 7.69
N GLN A 99 8.81 16.60 7.50
CA GLN A 99 9.93 16.64 8.46
C GLN A 99 9.63 15.97 9.82
N GLU A 100 8.52 15.22 9.93
CA GLU A 100 8.24 14.48 11.15
C GLU A 100 9.26 13.35 11.32
N SER A 101 9.77 13.20 12.55
CA SER A 101 10.70 12.15 12.95
C SER A 101 10.08 11.29 14.04
N ARG A 102 10.20 9.98 13.91
CA ARG A 102 9.78 8.99 14.91
C ARG A 102 10.83 7.90 15.06
N THR A 103 11.05 7.45 16.29
CA THR A 103 11.73 6.19 16.56
C THR A 103 10.67 5.08 16.56
N LEU A 104 10.88 4.05 15.74
CA LEU A 104 9.96 2.93 15.60
C LEU A 104 10.66 1.63 16.00
N SER A 105 9.87 0.68 16.51
CA SER A 105 10.36 -0.62 16.95
C SER A 105 9.42 -1.74 16.50
N TYR A 106 9.98 -2.82 15.98
CA TYR A 106 9.27 -4.01 15.52
C TYR A 106 9.85 -5.24 16.21
N PHE A 107 9.03 -5.94 16.98
CA PHE A 107 9.41 -7.18 17.64
C PHE A 107 9.12 -8.39 16.75
N PHE A 108 10.10 -9.29 16.69
CA PHE A 108 10.02 -10.57 15.98
C PHE A 108 10.13 -11.70 17.00
N GLN A 109 9.02 -12.39 17.26
CA GLN A 109 8.90 -13.56 18.16
C GLN A 109 9.75 -14.76 17.71
N GLU A 110 10.08 -14.80 16.42
CA GLU A 110 11.00 -15.75 15.83
C GLU A 110 12.14 -14.90 15.29
N PRO A 111 13.41 -15.13 15.64
CA PRO A 111 14.09 -16.42 15.86
C PRO A 111 14.23 -16.88 17.33
N THR A 112 14.82 -18.07 17.54
CA THR A 112 15.11 -18.58 18.89
C THR A 112 16.28 -17.84 19.56
N ILE A 113 16.43 -18.00 20.88
CA ILE A 113 17.49 -17.36 21.69
C ILE A 113 18.93 -17.70 21.25
N ASN A 114 19.15 -18.78 20.51
CA ASN A 114 20.49 -19.25 20.12
C ASN A 114 20.86 -18.88 18.67
N VAL A 115 20.08 -18.00 18.05
CA VAL A 115 20.27 -17.58 16.68
C VAL A 115 21.62 -16.84 16.48
N THR A 116 22.18 -16.93 15.28
CA THR A 116 23.40 -16.21 14.88
C THR A 116 23.18 -15.43 13.58
N ASN A 117 24.17 -14.62 13.18
CA ASN A 117 24.15 -13.81 11.95
C ASN A 117 22.93 -12.88 11.84
N VAL A 118 22.50 -12.33 12.97
CA VAL A 118 21.33 -11.44 13.04
C VAL A 118 21.61 -10.12 12.32
N GLN A 119 20.78 -9.78 11.34
CA GLN A 119 20.86 -8.57 10.54
C GLN A 119 19.47 -8.00 10.31
N ALA A 120 19.35 -6.68 10.28
CA ALA A 120 18.11 -6.00 9.93
C ALA A 120 18.29 -5.07 8.73
N ARG A 121 17.28 -5.04 7.87
CA ARG A 121 17.14 -4.07 6.78
C ARG A 121 15.78 -3.40 6.92
N VAL A 122 15.76 -2.08 6.76
CA VAL A 122 14.53 -1.29 6.86
C VAL A 122 14.43 -0.39 5.64
N SER A 123 13.25 -0.32 5.03
CA SER A 123 12.90 0.63 3.98
C SER A 123 11.59 1.35 4.32
N ALA A 124 11.44 2.56 3.79
CA ALA A 124 10.24 3.38 3.95
C ALA A 124 9.97 4.11 2.63
N GLU A 125 8.92 3.70 1.93
CA GLU A 125 8.57 4.17 0.59
C GLU A 125 7.16 4.81 0.60
N PRO A 126 6.87 5.81 -0.24
CA PRO A 126 5.52 6.39 -0.33
C PRO A 126 4.44 5.46 -0.88
#